data_AF-A0A519LKF5-F1
#
_entry.id   AF-A0A519LKF5-F1
#
_cell.length_a   1.000
_cell.length_b   1.000
_cell.length_c   1.000
_cell.angle_alpha   90.00
_cell.angle_beta   90.00
_cell.angle_gamma   90.00
#
_symmetry.space_group_name_H-M   'P 1'
#
loop_
_entity.id
_entity.type
_entity.pdbx_description
1 polymer ?
#
loop_
_entity_poly.entity_id
_entity_poly.type
_entity_poly.pdbx_seq_one_letter_code
_entity_poly.pdbx_strand_id
1 'polypeptide(L)'
;KLLKETQFVPCEDLFNPNKIQIDFYEESLLKKLEEKSAELEKDLKIHKNNYEAVLFHSLAYSFGLKVNAHLFKQIAESIDFIVFNKIRQNKTQIEALLFGISGWLENPEDEQMIIWKREFDFLKVKFGISDLIIRPKFLRLRPPNFPTIRLSQLADLYHQHQNLFSEIINAKNSEELMRIFSNIKASEYWDNHFNFVKISPVDQPKVLSKDFIELIILNSILPLKYNYHKYHNEEIADEILAFYRHISAEKNSIVDGWKNLGLKIKTALQTQSLIYHYKNYCTAKNCLNCSIGFKILKEDNHV
;
A
#
# COMPACT_ATOMS: atom_id res chain seq x y z
N LYS A 1 -20.12 31.45 -21.79
CA LYS A 1 -19.07 30.67 -21.08
C LYS A 1 -19.79 29.76 -20.09
N LEU A 2 -20.06 28.50 -20.47
CA LEU A 2 -20.64 27.49 -19.56
C LEU A 2 -19.53 27.01 -18.62
N LEU A 3 -19.34 27.71 -17.50
CA LEU A 3 -18.67 27.15 -16.34
C LEU A 3 -19.64 26.12 -15.76
N LYS A 4 -19.57 24.86 -16.24
CA LYS A 4 -20.18 23.75 -15.53
C LYS A 4 -19.51 23.70 -14.16
N GLU A 5 -20.26 24.00 -13.11
CA GLU A 5 -19.89 23.62 -11.76
C GLU A 5 -19.50 22.15 -11.79
N THR A 6 -18.25 21.86 -11.47
CA THR A 6 -17.76 20.49 -11.38
C THR A 6 -18.31 19.89 -10.09
N GLN A 7 -19.53 19.36 -10.16
CA GLN A 7 -20.10 18.57 -9.07
C GLN A 7 -19.14 17.43 -8.70
N PHE A 8 -18.89 17.29 -7.40
CA PHE A 8 -18.06 16.25 -6.80
C PHE A 8 -18.67 14.87 -7.04
N VAL A 9 -19.97 14.70 -6.80
CA VAL A 9 -20.74 13.48 -7.07
C VAL A 9 -22.06 13.80 -7.78
N PRO A 10 -22.62 12.88 -8.58
CA PRO A 10 -23.82 13.19 -9.37
C PRO A 10 -25.08 13.50 -8.54
N CYS A 11 -25.15 13.01 -7.31
CA CYS A 11 -26.27 13.26 -6.40
C CYS A 11 -26.00 14.42 -5.42
N GLU A 12 -24.97 15.23 -5.64
CA GLU A 12 -24.51 16.27 -4.70
C GLU A 12 -25.63 17.19 -4.20
N ASP A 13 -26.43 17.73 -5.11
CA ASP A 13 -27.52 18.68 -4.77
C ASP A 13 -28.64 18.03 -3.95
N LEU A 14 -28.80 16.72 -4.05
CA LEU A 14 -29.85 15.94 -3.40
C LEU A 14 -29.31 15.13 -2.21
N PHE A 15 -28.01 15.23 -1.94
CA PHE A 15 -27.35 14.40 -0.97
C PHE A 15 -27.74 14.82 0.45
N ASN A 16 -28.11 13.82 1.26
CA ASN A 16 -28.38 14.02 2.68
C ASN A 16 -27.65 12.93 3.48
N PRO A 17 -26.71 13.29 4.37
CA PRO A 17 -25.98 12.35 5.23
C PRO A 17 -26.88 11.35 5.97
N ASN A 18 -28.07 11.77 6.40
CA ASN A 18 -29.01 10.94 7.15
C ASN A 18 -29.64 9.83 6.30
N LYS A 19 -29.51 9.90 4.97
CA LYS A 19 -30.05 8.88 4.06
C LYS A 19 -29.11 7.67 3.89
N ILE A 20 -27.84 7.77 4.30
CA ILE A 20 -26.90 6.64 4.29
C ILE A 20 -27.40 5.55 5.24
N GLN A 21 -27.54 4.33 4.70
CA GLN A 21 -27.95 3.17 5.49
C GLN A 21 -26.87 2.80 6.50
N ILE A 22 -27.27 2.20 7.62
CA ILE A 22 -26.36 1.84 8.73
C ILE A 22 -25.22 0.94 8.23
N ASP A 23 -25.56 -0.07 7.44
CA ASP A 23 -24.62 -1.10 6.99
C ASP A 23 -23.84 -0.70 5.72
N PHE A 24 -24.11 0.48 5.16
CA PHE A 24 -23.49 0.95 3.91
C PHE A 24 -21.96 0.84 3.92
N TYR A 25 -21.34 1.25 5.04
CA TYR A 25 -19.89 1.24 5.13
C TYR A 25 -19.34 -0.18 5.14
N GLU A 26 -19.99 -1.10 5.85
CA GLU A 26 -19.55 -2.48 5.98
C GLU A 26 -19.72 -3.21 4.64
N GLU A 27 -20.90 -3.11 4.03
CA GLU A 27 -21.16 -3.69 2.70
C GLU A 27 -20.19 -3.18 1.63
N SER A 28 -19.93 -1.86 1.61
CA SER A 28 -19.03 -1.25 0.64
C SER A 28 -17.58 -1.70 0.85
N LEU A 29 -17.14 -1.84 2.11
CA LEU A 29 -15.81 -2.33 2.41
C LEU A 29 -15.65 -3.82 2.09
N LEU A 30 -16.67 -4.65 2.38
CA LEU A 30 -16.64 -6.07 2.03
C LEU A 30 -16.56 -6.27 0.51
N LYS A 31 -17.30 -5.48 -0.28
CA LYS A 31 -17.14 -5.48 -1.75
C LYS A 31 -15.72 -5.13 -2.19
N LYS A 32 -15.10 -4.11 -1.56
CA LYS A 32 -13.68 -3.78 -1.79
C LYS A 32 -12.75 -4.95 -1.45
N LEU A 33 -12.97 -5.59 -0.31
CA LEU A 33 -12.15 -6.71 0.15
C LEU A 33 -12.28 -7.92 -0.76
N GLU A 34 -13.48 -8.22 -1.26
CA GLU A 34 -13.70 -9.31 -2.22
C GLU A 34 -13.01 -9.06 -3.57
N GLU A 35 -13.10 -7.84 -4.12
CA GLU A 35 -12.37 -7.49 -5.34
C GLU A 35 -10.85 -7.65 -5.17
N LYS A 36 -10.31 -7.16 -4.04
CA LYS A 36 -8.89 -7.32 -3.72
C LYS A 36 -8.50 -8.77 -3.49
N SER A 37 -9.37 -9.55 -2.87
CA SER A 37 -9.18 -10.97 -2.64
C SER A 37 -9.10 -11.74 -3.96
N ALA A 38 -9.98 -11.43 -4.93
CA ALA A 38 -9.93 -12.00 -6.27
C ALA A 38 -8.66 -11.61 -7.06
N GLU A 39 -8.11 -10.40 -6.86
CA GLU A 39 -6.80 -10.03 -7.41
C GLU A 39 -5.68 -10.88 -6.79
N LEU A 40 -5.66 -11.03 -5.46
CA LEU A 40 -4.67 -11.82 -4.74
C LEU A 40 -4.70 -13.30 -5.11
N GLU A 41 -5.88 -13.88 -5.34
CA GLU A 41 -6.01 -15.27 -5.81
C GLU A 41 -5.37 -15.50 -7.18
N LYS A 42 -5.41 -14.51 -8.07
CA LYS A 42 -4.71 -14.59 -9.36
C LYS A 42 -3.21 -14.58 -9.16
N ASP A 43 -2.71 -13.69 -8.33
CA ASP A 43 -1.28 -13.61 -8.00
C ASP A 43 -0.80 -14.91 -7.31
N LEU A 44 -1.58 -15.47 -6.38
CA LEU A 44 -1.29 -16.75 -5.73
C LEU A 44 -1.23 -17.91 -6.71
N LYS A 45 -2.15 -17.98 -7.69
CA LYS A 45 -2.11 -19.00 -8.75
C LYS A 45 -0.82 -18.90 -9.57
N ILE A 46 -0.40 -17.70 -9.95
CA ILE A 46 0.85 -17.46 -10.69
C ILE A 46 2.06 -17.90 -9.85
N HIS A 47 2.04 -17.59 -8.55
CA HIS A 47 3.14 -17.88 -7.62
C HIS A 47 2.97 -19.19 -6.84
N LYS A 48 2.17 -20.14 -7.36
CA LYS A 48 2.01 -21.50 -6.80
C LYS A 48 1.65 -21.52 -5.31
N ASN A 49 0.73 -20.66 -4.91
CA ASN A 49 0.27 -20.44 -3.54
C ASN A 49 1.37 -20.01 -2.55
N ASN A 50 2.45 -19.41 -3.04
CA ASN A 50 3.46 -18.80 -2.19
C ASN A 50 2.97 -17.45 -1.63
N TYR A 51 2.36 -17.50 -0.46
CA TYR A 51 1.85 -16.32 0.24
C TYR A 51 2.95 -15.34 0.66
N GLU A 52 4.17 -15.79 0.97
CA GLU A 52 5.26 -14.89 1.33
C GLU A 52 5.71 -14.05 0.13
N ALA A 53 5.77 -14.65 -1.06
CA ALA A 53 6.06 -13.95 -2.31
C ALA A 53 4.96 -12.92 -2.64
N VAL A 54 3.68 -13.31 -2.53
CA VAL A 54 2.55 -12.39 -2.79
C VAL A 54 2.50 -11.25 -1.76
N LEU A 55 2.84 -11.52 -0.50
CA LEU A 55 3.01 -10.47 0.51
C LEU A 55 4.14 -9.51 0.10
N PHE A 56 5.28 -10.03 -0.34
CA PHE A 56 6.42 -9.21 -0.80
C PHE A 56 6.04 -8.29 -1.96
N HIS A 57 5.33 -8.81 -2.96
CA HIS A 57 4.87 -8.00 -4.09
C HIS A 57 3.86 -6.93 -3.65
N SER A 58 2.94 -7.28 -2.76
CA SER A 58 1.92 -6.36 -2.23
C SER A 58 2.54 -5.23 -1.39
N LEU A 59 3.50 -5.57 -0.53
CA LEU A 59 4.27 -4.60 0.24
C LEU A 59 5.09 -3.70 -0.69
N ALA A 60 5.84 -4.27 -1.63
CA ALA A 60 6.60 -3.48 -2.60
C ALA A 60 5.70 -2.48 -3.34
N TYR A 61 4.52 -2.93 -3.81
CA TYR A 61 3.53 -2.06 -4.43
C TYR A 61 3.13 -0.88 -3.51
N SER A 62 2.85 -1.15 -2.23
CA SER A 62 2.50 -0.09 -1.28
C SER A 62 3.67 0.86 -0.96
N PHE A 63 4.89 0.33 -0.87
CA PHE A 63 6.10 1.13 -0.67
C PHE A 63 6.42 2.05 -1.85
N GLY A 64 6.02 1.65 -3.06
CA GLY A 64 6.13 2.50 -4.25
C GLY A 64 5.17 3.69 -4.25
N LEU A 65 4.15 3.73 -3.37
CA LEU A 65 3.07 4.73 -3.37
C LEU A 65 2.43 4.91 -4.76
N LYS A 66 1.57 5.90 -4.95
CA LYS A 66 0.87 6.10 -6.24
C LYS A 66 1.81 6.19 -7.46
N VAL A 67 3.00 6.79 -7.32
CA VAL A 67 3.90 7.07 -8.45
C VAL A 67 4.72 5.86 -8.88
N ASN A 68 5.24 5.08 -7.93
CA ASN A 68 6.14 3.96 -8.19
C ASN A 68 5.54 2.60 -7.83
N ALA A 69 4.27 2.50 -7.42
CA ALA A 69 3.68 1.23 -6.98
C ALA A 69 3.89 0.07 -7.97
N HIS A 70 3.55 0.28 -9.25
CA HIS A 70 3.76 -0.76 -10.26
C HIS A 70 5.25 -1.05 -10.53
N LEU A 71 6.13 -0.04 -10.47
CA LEU A 71 7.57 -0.24 -10.67
C LEU A 71 8.18 -1.03 -9.52
N PHE A 72 7.79 -0.75 -8.28
CA PHE A 72 8.25 -1.51 -7.11
C PHE A 72 7.72 -2.94 -7.14
N LYS A 73 6.45 -3.15 -7.53
CA LYS A 73 5.91 -4.50 -7.73
C LYS A 73 6.72 -5.26 -8.77
N GLN A 74 7.03 -4.64 -9.90
CA GLN A 74 7.86 -5.25 -10.95
C GLN A 74 9.28 -5.60 -10.46
N ILE A 75 9.90 -4.72 -9.66
CA ILE A 75 11.20 -5.03 -9.03
C ILE A 75 11.06 -6.29 -8.17
N ALA A 76 10.04 -6.34 -7.31
CA ALA A 76 9.82 -7.48 -6.43
C ALA A 76 9.53 -8.77 -7.22
N GLU A 77 8.67 -8.70 -8.25
CA GLU A 77 8.32 -9.83 -9.12
C GLU A 77 9.50 -10.33 -9.99
N SER A 78 10.50 -9.48 -10.24
CA SER A 78 11.72 -9.88 -10.94
C SER A 78 12.70 -10.70 -10.09
N ILE A 79 12.43 -10.82 -8.78
CA ILE A 79 13.24 -11.54 -7.82
C ILE A 79 12.48 -12.79 -7.39
N ASP A 80 13.08 -13.98 -7.53
CA ASP A 80 12.54 -15.16 -6.85
C ASP A 80 12.61 -14.93 -5.35
N PHE A 81 11.45 -14.96 -4.67
CA PHE A 81 11.37 -14.71 -3.23
C PHE A 81 12.28 -15.64 -2.42
N ILE A 82 12.59 -16.86 -2.92
CA ILE A 82 13.57 -17.75 -2.28
C ILE A 82 14.95 -17.10 -2.20
N VAL A 83 15.39 -16.38 -3.25
CA VAL A 83 16.65 -15.64 -3.26
C VAL A 83 16.61 -14.51 -2.25
N PHE A 84 15.54 -13.73 -2.26
CA PHE A 84 15.35 -12.64 -1.31
C PHE A 84 15.39 -13.14 0.14
N ASN A 85 14.75 -14.28 0.40
CA ASN A 85 14.72 -14.94 1.70
C ASN A 85 16.10 -15.42 2.15
N LYS A 86 16.94 -15.93 1.23
CA LYS A 86 18.31 -16.39 1.52
C LYS A 86 19.24 -15.26 1.96
N ILE A 87 19.03 -14.04 1.45
CA ILE A 87 19.91 -12.88 1.73
C ILE A 87 19.39 -11.99 2.86
N ARG A 88 18.18 -12.25 3.37
CA ARG A 88 17.49 -11.34 4.32
C ARG A 88 18.27 -11.01 5.59
N GLN A 89 19.19 -11.88 6.02
CA GLN A 89 20.04 -11.65 7.20
C GLN A 89 21.11 -10.58 6.97
N ASN A 90 21.34 -10.16 5.72
CA ASN A 90 22.30 -9.14 5.37
C ASN A 90 21.59 -7.97 4.67
N LYS A 91 21.27 -6.93 5.46
CA LYS A 91 20.58 -5.72 4.95
C LYS A 91 21.29 -5.09 3.75
N THR A 92 22.63 -5.06 3.76
CA THR A 92 23.43 -4.52 2.65
C THR A 92 23.21 -5.32 1.36
N GLN A 93 23.06 -6.64 1.43
CA GLN A 93 22.76 -7.46 0.26
C GLN A 93 21.35 -7.24 -0.28
N ILE A 94 20.36 -7.05 0.60
CA ILE A 94 18.99 -6.72 0.17
C ILE A 94 18.96 -5.37 -0.55
N GLU A 95 19.60 -4.36 0.04
CA GLU A 95 19.71 -3.03 -0.59
C GLU A 95 20.46 -3.09 -1.92
N ALA A 96 21.59 -3.81 -1.97
CA ALA A 96 22.35 -4.03 -3.20
C ALA A 96 21.48 -4.65 -4.30
N LEU A 97 20.67 -5.66 -3.97
CA LEU A 97 19.75 -6.30 -4.91
C LEU A 97 18.72 -5.30 -5.45
N LEU A 98 18.04 -4.58 -4.56
CA LEU A 98 16.98 -3.64 -4.95
C LEU A 98 17.52 -2.43 -5.73
N PHE A 99 18.66 -1.86 -5.33
CA PHE A 99 19.30 -0.73 -6.02
C PHE A 99 19.97 -1.16 -7.32
N GLY A 100 20.50 -2.37 -7.38
CA GLY A 100 21.08 -2.96 -8.57
C GLY A 100 20.05 -3.16 -9.68
N ILE A 101 18.90 -3.77 -9.36
CA ILE A 101 17.77 -3.93 -10.31
C ILE A 101 17.20 -2.55 -10.72
N SER A 102 17.31 -1.55 -9.85
CA SER A 102 16.94 -0.17 -10.18
C SER A 102 17.91 0.54 -11.13
N GLY A 103 19.05 -0.09 -11.46
CA GLY A 103 20.09 0.44 -12.33
C GLY A 103 20.86 1.62 -11.72
N TRP A 104 20.93 1.70 -10.38
CA TRP A 104 21.59 2.79 -9.67
C TRP A 104 23.04 2.51 -9.27
N LEU A 105 23.52 1.28 -9.46
CA LEU A 105 24.86 0.86 -9.06
C LEU A 105 25.84 0.74 -10.24
N GLU A 106 25.42 1.10 -11.47
CA GLU A 106 26.25 0.97 -12.68
C GLU A 106 27.57 1.76 -12.57
N ASN A 107 27.52 2.98 -12.03
CA ASN A 107 28.66 3.86 -11.84
C ASN A 107 28.70 4.31 -10.37
N PRO A 108 29.36 3.56 -9.46
CA PRO A 108 29.43 3.92 -8.05
C PRO A 108 30.33 5.14 -7.85
N GLU A 109 29.82 6.15 -7.14
CA GLU A 109 30.49 7.44 -6.92
C GLU A 109 30.96 7.66 -5.48
N ASP A 110 30.52 6.83 -4.53
CA ASP A 110 30.94 6.86 -3.13
C ASP A 110 31.22 5.45 -2.56
N GLU A 111 31.82 5.39 -1.37
CA GLU A 111 32.24 4.14 -0.72
C GLU A 111 31.08 3.17 -0.51
N GLN A 112 29.90 3.69 -0.12
CA GLN A 112 28.73 2.86 0.13
C GLN A 112 28.18 2.24 -1.16
N MET A 113 28.15 3.02 -2.26
CA MET A 113 27.77 2.52 -3.58
C MET A 113 28.75 1.47 -4.09
N ILE A 114 30.06 1.59 -3.83
CA ILE A 114 31.05 0.57 -4.19
C ILE A 114 30.75 -0.75 -3.48
N ILE A 115 30.41 -0.69 -2.19
CA ILE A 115 30.01 -1.89 -1.41
C ILE A 115 28.76 -2.50 -2.02
N TRP A 116 27.69 -1.73 -2.23
CA TRP A 116 26.46 -2.24 -2.82
C TRP A 116 26.68 -2.82 -4.22
N LYS A 117 27.50 -2.18 -5.06
CA LYS A 117 27.82 -2.69 -6.40
C LYS A 117 28.52 -4.05 -6.33
N ARG A 118 29.52 -4.18 -5.47
CA ARG A 118 30.24 -5.45 -5.27
C ARG A 118 29.30 -6.56 -4.80
N GLU A 119 28.43 -6.28 -3.83
CA GLU A 119 27.44 -7.24 -3.35
C GLU A 119 26.43 -7.60 -4.45
N PHE A 120 25.95 -6.61 -5.22
CA PHE A 120 25.01 -6.86 -6.32
C PHE A 120 25.62 -7.74 -7.41
N ASP A 121 26.86 -7.47 -7.84
CA ASP A 121 27.56 -8.29 -8.83
C ASP A 121 27.73 -9.73 -8.36
N PHE A 122 28.06 -9.92 -7.09
CA PHE A 122 28.14 -11.24 -6.47
C PHE A 122 26.78 -11.95 -6.48
N LEU A 123 25.71 -11.28 -6.05
CA LEU A 123 24.34 -11.84 -6.03
C LEU A 123 23.86 -12.19 -7.42
N LYS A 124 24.17 -11.35 -8.41
CA LYS A 124 23.82 -11.55 -9.80
C LYS A 124 24.41 -12.83 -10.37
N VAL A 125 25.70 -13.08 -10.13
CA VAL A 125 26.37 -14.33 -10.53
C VAL A 125 25.86 -15.52 -9.73
N LYS A 126 25.75 -15.38 -8.39
CA LYS A 126 25.39 -16.48 -7.49
C LYS A 126 23.98 -17.02 -7.72
N PHE A 127 23.03 -16.15 -8.03
CA PHE A 127 21.62 -16.49 -8.14
C PHE A 127 21.05 -16.36 -9.56
N GLY A 128 21.86 -15.97 -10.54
CA GLY A 128 21.41 -15.79 -11.92
C GLY A 128 20.38 -14.67 -12.07
N ILE A 129 20.59 -13.54 -11.38
CA ILE A 129 19.66 -12.40 -11.45
C ILE A 129 19.68 -11.82 -12.87
N SER A 130 18.50 -11.59 -13.43
CA SER A 130 18.32 -11.03 -14.78
C SER A 130 18.99 -9.66 -14.93
N ASP A 131 19.44 -9.34 -16.15
CA ASP A 131 19.89 -8.00 -16.56
C ASP A 131 18.76 -6.96 -16.67
N LEU A 132 17.58 -7.25 -16.12
CA LEU A 132 16.43 -6.37 -16.20
C LEU A 132 16.66 -5.14 -15.34
N ILE A 133 16.46 -3.96 -15.92
CA ILE A 133 16.56 -2.68 -15.21
C ILE A 133 15.18 -2.03 -15.15
N ILE A 134 14.72 -1.71 -13.94
CA ILE A 134 13.44 -1.05 -13.69
C ILE A 134 13.72 0.24 -12.93
N ARG A 135 13.61 1.41 -13.58
CA ARG A 135 14.01 2.69 -12.99
C ARG A 135 12.86 3.38 -12.26
N PRO A 136 12.86 3.46 -10.91
CA PRO A 136 11.84 4.22 -10.18
C PRO A 136 11.95 5.72 -10.45
N LYS A 137 10.82 6.41 -10.35
CA LYS A 137 10.70 7.85 -10.63
C LYS A 137 10.91 8.66 -9.35
N PHE A 138 11.65 9.77 -9.47
CA PHE A 138 11.80 10.78 -8.41
C PHE A 138 10.87 11.99 -8.59
N LEU A 139 10.45 12.25 -9.83
CA LEU A 139 9.65 13.41 -10.18
C LEU A 139 8.28 13.41 -9.44
N ARG A 140 7.85 14.58 -8.94
CA ARG A 140 6.61 14.80 -8.15
C ARG A 140 6.59 14.12 -6.78
N LEU A 141 7.74 13.71 -6.26
CA LEU A 141 7.89 13.20 -4.89
C LEU A 141 8.53 14.24 -3.98
N ARG A 142 8.21 14.17 -2.69
CA ARG A 142 8.98 14.86 -1.64
C ARG A 142 10.14 13.96 -1.20
N PRO A 143 11.28 14.52 -0.75
CA PRO A 143 12.48 13.73 -0.43
C PRO A 143 12.24 12.52 0.51
N PRO A 144 11.44 12.60 1.59
CA PRO A 144 11.15 11.43 2.43
C PRO A 144 10.40 10.29 1.73
N ASN A 145 9.78 10.57 0.58
CA ASN A 145 9.07 9.59 -0.25
C ASN A 145 9.89 9.13 -1.46
N PHE A 146 11.16 9.50 -1.55
CA PHE A 146 12.01 9.07 -2.65
C PHE A 146 12.18 7.55 -2.66
N PRO A 147 12.28 6.96 -3.86
CA PRO A 147 12.30 5.51 -3.99
C PRO A 147 13.54 4.87 -3.37
N THR A 148 14.67 5.59 -3.28
CA THR A 148 15.87 5.20 -2.52
C THR A 148 15.55 4.89 -1.07
N ILE A 149 14.88 5.84 -0.39
CA ILE A 149 14.46 5.71 1.01
C ILE A 149 13.46 4.56 1.16
N ARG A 150 12.46 4.47 0.26
CA ARG A 150 11.41 3.45 0.34
C ARG A 150 11.93 2.04 0.12
N LEU A 151 12.85 1.82 -0.82
CA LEU A 151 13.48 0.50 -1.01
C LEU A 151 14.36 0.12 0.18
N SER A 152 15.11 1.08 0.76
CA SER A 152 15.91 0.83 1.96
C SER A 152 15.04 0.47 3.18
N GLN A 153 13.90 1.14 3.36
CA GLN A 153 12.94 0.80 4.41
C GLN A 153 12.29 -0.58 4.18
N LEU A 154 11.97 -0.93 2.93
CA LEU A 154 11.46 -2.27 2.60
C LEU A 154 12.51 -3.36 2.88
N ALA A 155 13.78 -3.09 2.58
CA ALA A 155 14.88 -3.98 2.91
C ALA A 155 14.99 -4.21 4.42
N ASP A 156 14.85 -3.14 5.21
CA ASP A 156 14.89 -3.21 6.67
C ASP A 156 13.72 -4.03 7.25
N LEU A 157 12.51 -3.89 6.70
CA LEU A 157 11.35 -4.68 7.11
C LEU A 157 11.63 -6.19 7.03
N TYR A 158 12.15 -6.66 5.89
CA TYR A 158 12.43 -8.08 5.71
C TYR A 158 13.71 -8.53 6.42
N HIS A 159 14.62 -7.61 6.71
CA HIS A 159 15.78 -7.90 7.54
C HIS A 159 15.38 -8.15 9.00
N GLN A 160 14.48 -7.34 9.55
CA GLN A 160 14.03 -7.46 10.95
C GLN A 160 13.06 -8.64 11.16
N HIS A 161 12.20 -8.94 10.18
CA HIS A 161 11.12 -9.92 10.35
C HIS A 161 11.33 -11.19 9.52
N GLN A 162 11.81 -12.24 10.18
CA GLN A 162 12.04 -13.54 9.56
C GLN A 162 10.76 -14.32 9.22
N ASN A 163 9.67 -14.10 9.94
CA ASN A 163 8.40 -14.79 9.74
C ASN A 163 7.26 -13.78 9.54
N LEU A 164 7.55 -12.72 8.77
CA LEU A 164 6.68 -11.56 8.61
C LEU A 164 5.23 -11.95 8.23
N PHE A 165 5.07 -12.91 7.31
CA PHE A 165 3.74 -13.38 6.92
C PHE A 165 2.97 -13.96 8.11
N SER A 166 3.57 -14.88 8.86
CA SER A 166 2.95 -15.49 10.04
C SER A 166 2.62 -14.46 11.12
N GLU A 167 3.51 -13.48 11.36
CA GLU A 167 3.26 -12.40 12.32
C GLU A 167 2.03 -11.57 11.92
N ILE A 168 1.94 -11.19 10.64
CA ILE A 168 0.84 -10.41 10.10
C ILE A 168 -0.50 -11.15 10.14
N ILE A 169 -0.51 -12.42 9.71
CA ILE A 169 -1.75 -13.20 9.60
C ILE A 169 -2.32 -13.54 10.97
N ASN A 170 -1.47 -13.67 11.99
CA ASN A 170 -1.89 -13.99 13.36
C ASN A 170 -2.15 -12.77 14.25
N ALA A 171 -1.75 -11.57 13.84
CA ALA A 171 -2.03 -10.34 14.57
C ALA A 171 -3.55 -10.17 14.81
N LYS A 172 -3.92 -9.81 16.03
CA LYS A 172 -5.31 -9.79 16.53
C LYS A 172 -5.96 -8.42 16.51
N ASN A 173 -5.18 -7.35 16.40
CA ASN A 173 -5.68 -5.99 16.39
C ASN A 173 -4.72 -5.05 15.64
N SER A 174 -5.18 -3.83 15.37
CA SER A 174 -4.38 -2.84 14.63
C SER A 174 -3.11 -2.43 15.37
N GLU A 175 -3.07 -2.49 16.70
CA GLU A 175 -1.88 -2.12 17.48
C GLU A 175 -0.73 -3.13 17.27
N GLU A 176 -1.04 -4.43 17.27
CA GLU A 176 -0.08 -5.48 16.94
C GLU A 176 0.48 -5.30 15.53
N LEU A 177 -0.38 -5.00 14.54
CA LEU A 177 0.08 -4.69 13.19
C LEU A 177 0.98 -3.45 13.17
N MET A 178 0.61 -2.37 13.87
CA MET A 178 1.43 -1.16 13.94
C MET A 178 2.82 -1.44 14.54
N ARG A 179 2.91 -2.33 15.52
CA ARG A 179 4.17 -2.71 16.18
C ARG A 179 5.15 -3.44 15.26
N ILE A 180 4.65 -4.23 14.32
CA ILE A 180 5.48 -4.89 13.30
C ILE A 180 6.24 -3.85 12.47
N PHE A 181 5.66 -2.68 12.20
CA PHE A 181 6.29 -1.68 11.33
C PHE A 181 6.95 -0.50 12.08
N SER A 182 6.83 -0.42 13.41
CA SER A 182 7.18 0.80 14.16
C SER A 182 8.67 1.12 14.16
N ASN A 183 9.53 0.10 14.05
CA ASN A 183 10.99 0.25 14.14
C ASN A 183 11.68 0.21 12.77
N ILE A 184 10.91 0.23 11.69
CA ILE A 184 11.44 0.13 10.32
C ILE A 184 12.03 1.47 9.88
N LYS A 185 13.28 1.43 9.43
CA LYS A 185 14.04 2.61 8.98
C LYS A 185 14.97 2.30 7.80
N ALA A 186 15.26 3.33 7.02
CA ALA A 186 16.34 3.25 6.05
C ALA A 186 17.70 2.99 6.74
N SER A 187 18.68 2.47 6.01
CA SER A 187 20.06 2.33 6.52
C SER A 187 20.70 3.69 6.83
N GLU A 188 21.74 3.69 7.66
CA GLU A 188 22.39 4.89 8.19
C GLU A 188 22.92 5.83 7.11
N TYR A 189 23.31 5.30 5.94
CA TYR A 189 23.66 6.11 4.76
C TYR A 189 22.57 7.15 4.43
N TRP A 190 21.30 6.77 4.58
CA TRP A 190 20.16 7.62 4.27
C TRP A 190 19.80 8.61 5.38
N ASP A 191 20.47 8.57 6.53
CA ASP A 191 20.18 9.50 7.63
C ASP A 191 20.51 10.93 7.23
N ASN A 192 21.56 11.11 6.42
CA ASN A 192 21.96 12.38 5.82
C ASN A 192 21.88 12.41 4.27
N HIS A 193 21.25 11.43 3.63
CA HIS A 193 21.05 11.39 2.17
C HIS A 193 19.57 11.22 1.79
N PHE A 194 19.16 11.84 0.68
CA PHE A 194 17.88 11.51 0.01
C PHE A 194 18.11 10.92 -1.39
N ASN A 195 19.20 11.31 -2.03
CA ASN A 195 19.71 10.72 -3.26
C ASN A 195 21.13 10.25 -2.98
N PHE A 196 21.63 9.33 -3.80
CA PHE A 196 23.03 8.93 -3.74
C PHE A 196 23.96 10.14 -3.81
N VAL A 197 25.08 10.08 -3.11
CA VAL A 197 26.18 11.06 -3.05
C VAL A 197 25.82 12.42 -2.43
N LYS A 198 24.58 12.88 -2.62
CA LYS A 198 24.15 14.22 -2.22
C LYS A 198 23.77 14.28 -0.74
N ILE A 199 24.71 14.77 0.06
CA ILE A 199 24.50 15.09 1.47
C ILE A 199 23.38 16.13 1.62
N SER A 200 22.49 15.88 2.57
CA SER A 200 21.42 16.76 3.01
C SER A 200 21.79 17.43 4.32
N PRO A 201 21.32 18.67 4.58
CA PRO A 201 21.43 19.29 5.90
C PRO A 201 20.67 18.56 7.02
N VAL A 202 19.76 17.64 6.65
CA VAL A 202 18.99 16.84 7.60
C VAL A 202 19.74 15.57 7.90
N ASP A 203 20.15 15.39 9.16
CA ASP A 203 20.82 14.19 9.65
C ASP A 203 19.98 13.52 10.74
N GLN A 204 19.13 12.57 10.32
CA GLN A 204 18.27 11.82 11.24
C GLN A 204 17.74 10.53 10.59
N PRO A 205 17.45 9.49 11.40
CA PRO A 205 16.83 8.26 10.92
C PRO A 205 15.59 8.46 10.06
N LYS A 206 15.57 7.84 8.88
CA LYS A 206 14.41 7.88 7.98
C LYS A 206 13.46 6.71 8.31
N VAL A 207 12.61 6.92 9.31
CA VAL A 207 11.61 5.95 9.80
C VAL A 207 10.30 5.99 8.99
N LEU A 208 9.47 4.94 9.13
CA LEU A 208 8.10 4.96 8.64
C LEU A 208 7.22 5.91 9.47
N SER A 209 6.41 6.74 8.81
CA SER A 209 5.40 7.54 9.50
C SER A 209 4.16 6.70 9.84
N LYS A 210 3.44 7.07 10.90
CA LYS A 210 2.16 6.44 11.27
C LYS A 210 1.20 6.35 10.08
N ASP A 211 0.95 7.47 9.40
CA ASP A 211 0.06 7.53 8.23
C ASP A 211 0.46 6.55 7.12
N PHE A 212 1.77 6.29 6.95
CA PHE A 212 2.26 5.35 5.94
C PHE A 212 2.14 3.89 6.39
N ILE A 213 2.34 3.59 7.67
CA ILE A 213 2.09 2.25 8.22
C ILE A 213 0.60 1.92 8.09
N GLU A 214 -0.29 2.84 8.46
CA GLU A 214 -1.74 2.67 8.29
C GLU A 214 -2.10 2.44 6.81
N LEU A 215 -1.48 3.17 5.88
CA LEU A 215 -1.66 2.95 4.44
C LEU A 215 -1.29 1.50 4.02
N ILE A 216 -0.15 0.98 4.49
CA ILE A 216 0.28 -0.40 4.22
C ILE A 216 -0.74 -1.39 4.80
N ILE A 217 -1.17 -1.16 6.04
CA ILE A 217 -2.13 -2.04 6.72
C ILE A 217 -3.44 -2.12 5.92
N LEU A 218 -4.00 -0.97 5.54
CA LEU A 218 -5.31 -0.89 4.88
C LEU A 218 -5.31 -1.41 3.44
N ASN A 219 -4.19 -1.31 2.72
CA ASN A 219 -4.10 -1.62 1.29
C ASN A 219 -3.42 -2.95 0.96
N SER A 220 -2.53 -3.45 1.82
CA SER A 220 -1.82 -4.73 1.60
C SER A 220 -2.19 -5.76 2.64
N ILE A 221 -2.14 -5.39 3.92
CA ILE A 221 -2.21 -6.37 5.00
C ILE A 221 -3.61 -6.90 5.22
N LEU A 222 -4.59 -6.01 5.43
CA LEU A 222 -5.96 -6.45 5.71
C LEU A 222 -6.60 -7.19 4.52
N PRO A 223 -6.42 -6.77 3.25
CA PRO A 223 -6.88 -7.56 2.11
C PRO A 223 -6.24 -8.96 2.04
N LEU A 224 -4.93 -9.08 2.32
CA LEU A 224 -4.25 -10.37 2.33
C LEU A 224 -4.71 -11.27 3.48
N LYS A 225 -4.86 -10.70 4.69
CA LYS A 225 -5.36 -11.40 5.86
C LYS A 225 -6.79 -11.88 5.65
N TYR A 226 -7.65 -11.05 5.06
CA TYR A 226 -8.99 -11.44 4.66
C TYR A 226 -8.97 -12.59 3.65
N ASN A 227 -8.18 -12.47 2.58
CA ASN A 227 -8.04 -13.52 1.57
C ASN A 227 -7.58 -14.87 2.15
N TYR A 228 -6.59 -14.84 3.05
CA TYR A 228 -6.04 -16.06 3.65
C TYR A 228 -7.07 -16.82 4.50
N HIS A 229 -7.93 -16.11 5.22
CA HIS A 229 -8.84 -16.71 6.19
C HIS A 229 -10.28 -16.93 5.67
N LYS A 230 -10.71 -16.26 4.59
CA LYS A 230 -12.13 -16.25 4.14
C LYS A 230 -12.77 -17.60 3.84
N TYR A 231 -11.99 -18.62 3.50
CA TYR A 231 -12.51 -19.96 3.21
C TYR A 231 -12.50 -20.90 4.42
N HIS A 232 -11.90 -20.49 5.54
CA HIS A 232 -11.65 -21.35 6.69
C HIS A 232 -12.03 -20.73 8.04
N ASN A 233 -12.41 -19.44 8.06
CA ASN A 233 -12.91 -18.74 9.23
C ASN A 233 -14.17 -17.96 8.85
N GLU A 234 -15.32 -18.39 9.35
CA GLU A 234 -16.62 -17.76 9.08
C GLU A 234 -16.73 -16.34 9.67
N GLU A 235 -15.97 -16.03 10.73
CA GLU A 235 -16.00 -14.75 11.44
C GLU A 235 -14.99 -13.73 10.86
N ILE A 236 -14.21 -14.08 9.84
CA ILE A 236 -13.12 -13.21 9.37
C ILE A 236 -13.62 -11.85 8.88
N ALA A 237 -14.82 -11.78 8.32
CA ALA A 237 -15.39 -10.52 7.83
C ALA A 237 -15.50 -9.52 8.99
N ASP A 238 -16.09 -9.95 10.10
CA ASP A 238 -16.28 -9.13 11.30
C ASP A 238 -14.95 -8.80 11.98
N GLU A 239 -14.03 -9.78 12.06
CA GLU A 239 -12.67 -9.55 12.56
C GLU A 239 -11.99 -8.43 11.76
N ILE A 240 -11.98 -8.52 10.43
CA ILE A 240 -11.34 -7.52 9.55
C ILE A 240 -12.04 -6.16 9.68
N LEU A 241 -13.38 -6.12 9.72
CA LEU A 241 -14.13 -4.88 9.96
C LEU A 241 -13.71 -4.22 11.28
N ALA A 242 -13.44 -5.01 12.33
CA ALA A 242 -12.95 -4.48 13.60
C ALA A 242 -11.60 -3.76 13.45
N PHE A 243 -10.65 -4.25 12.64
CA PHE A 243 -9.41 -3.50 12.35
C PHE A 243 -9.71 -2.14 11.72
N TYR A 244 -10.58 -2.08 10.71
CA TYR A 244 -10.93 -0.83 10.03
C TYR A 244 -11.68 0.16 10.94
N ARG A 245 -12.42 -0.30 11.96
CA ARG A 245 -13.07 0.57 12.96
C ARG A 245 -12.08 1.23 13.92
N HIS A 246 -10.97 0.56 14.24
CA HIS A 246 -9.97 1.06 15.20
C HIS A 246 -8.87 1.93 14.56
N ILE A 247 -8.76 1.94 13.22
CA ILE A 247 -7.85 2.83 12.50
C ILE A 247 -8.54 4.16 12.23
N SER A 248 -7.81 5.27 12.39
CA SER A 248 -8.32 6.63 12.19
C SER A 248 -8.67 6.89 10.73
N ALA A 249 -9.60 7.83 10.49
CA ALA A 249 -9.92 8.28 9.14
C ALA A 249 -8.69 8.79 8.39
N GLU A 250 -8.50 8.29 7.16
CA GLU A 250 -7.43 8.72 6.27
C GLU A 250 -7.59 10.16 5.79
N LYS A 251 -6.45 10.81 5.53
CA LYS A 251 -6.38 12.10 4.85
C LYS A 251 -6.43 11.88 3.34
N ASN A 252 -7.56 12.21 2.71
CA ASN A 252 -7.77 11.99 1.28
C ASN A 252 -8.72 13.05 0.71
N SER A 253 -8.41 13.60 -0.46
CA SER A 253 -9.24 14.64 -1.09
C SER A 253 -10.66 14.19 -1.41
N ILE A 254 -10.88 12.89 -1.69
CA ILE A 254 -12.22 12.32 -1.89
C ILE A 254 -12.99 12.35 -0.56
N VAL A 255 -12.33 12.00 0.55
CA VAL A 255 -12.92 12.04 1.89
C VAL A 255 -13.27 13.48 2.28
N ASP A 256 -12.43 14.44 1.92
CA ASP A 256 -12.71 15.87 2.15
C ASP A 256 -13.94 16.35 1.36
N GLY A 257 -14.12 15.87 0.12
CA GLY A 257 -15.35 16.10 -0.66
C GLY A 257 -16.59 15.59 0.06
N TRP A 258 -16.56 14.37 0.60
CA TRP A 258 -17.66 13.82 1.39
C TRP A 258 -17.92 14.58 2.69
N LYS A 259 -16.88 15.08 3.38
CA LYS A 259 -17.03 15.93 4.57
C LYS A 259 -17.71 17.26 4.23
N ASN A 260 -17.42 17.85 3.08
CA ASN A 260 -18.06 19.09 2.61
C ASN A 260 -19.57 18.89 2.37
N LEU A 261 -19.99 17.67 2.05
CA LEU A 261 -21.41 17.28 1.98
C LEU A 261 -22.04 16.97 3.35
N GLY A 262 -21.35 17.25 4.46
CA GLY A 262 -21.86 17.14 5.82
C GLY A 262 -21.61 15.79 6.51
N LEU A 263 -20.88 14.85 5.90
CA LEU A 263 -20.56 13.58 6.55
C LEU A 263 -19.52 13.72 7.66
N LYS A 264 -19.81 13.11 8.81
CA LYS A 264 -18.86 12.95 9.92
C LYS A 264 -18.09 11.64 9.78
N ILE A 265 -16.84 11.75 9.35
CA ILE A 265 -15.97 10.60 9.05
C ILE A 265 -14.86 10.52 10.10
N LYS A 266 -14.81 9.41 10.83
CA LYS A 266 -13.91 9.19 11.99
C LYS A 266 -12.97 8.01 11.83
N THR A 267 -13.37 6.98 11.08
CA THR A 267 -12.63 5.71 11.01
C THR A 267 -12.21 5.35 9.60
N ALA A 268 -11.23 4.45 9.47
CA ALA A 268 -10.78 3.92 8.20
C ALA A 268 -11.84 3.09 7.49
N LEU A 269 -12.74 2.43 8.24
CA LEU A 269 -13.94 1.79 7.70
C LEU A 269 -14.70 2.78 6.81
N GLN A 270 -15.01 3.96 7.33
CA GLN A 270 -15.77 4.96 6.59
C GLN A 270 -14.99 5.53 5.41
N THR A 271 -13.69 5.86 5.58
CA THR A 271 -12.90 6.43 4.48
C THR A 271 -12.72 5.43 3.34
N GLN A 272 -12.39 4.18 3.63
CA GLN A 272 -12.15 3.16 2.62
C GLN A 272 -13.43 2.82 1.85
N SER A 273 -14.57 2.73 2.55
CA SER A 273 -15.87 2.51 1.93
C SER A 273 -16.28 3.66 1.02
N LEU A 274 -16.09 4.91 1.44
CA LEU A 274 -16.44 6.09 0.64
C LEU A 274 -15.50 6.29 -0.55
N ILE A 275 -14.20 6.01 -0.39
CA ILE A 275 -13.22 6.07 -1.49
C ILE A 275 -13.55 5.00 -2.54
N TYR A 276 -13.82 3.78 -2.10
CA TYR A 276 -14.23 2.69 -2.99
C TYR A 276 -15.54 3.03 -3.71
N HIS A 277 -16.53 3.48 -2.96
CA HIS A 277 -17.83 3.85 -3.51
C HIS A 277 -17.72 4.97 -4.55
N TYR A 278 -16.96 6.03 -4.24
CA TYR A 278 -16.72 7.14 -5.15
C TYR A 278 -16.13 6.66 -6.48
N LYS A 279 -15.09 5.82 -6.42
CA LYS A 279 -14.37 5.34 -7.62
C LYS A 279 -15.16 4.37 -8.48
N ASN A 280 -16.06 3.58 -7.89
CA ASN A 280 -16.78 2.53 -8.60
C ASN A 280 -18.20 2.94 -9.03
N TYR A 281 -18.81 3.90 -8.34
CA TYR A 281 -20.18 4.32 -8.63
C TYR A 281 -20.25 5.79 -9.06
N CYS A 282 -19.70 6.72 -8.27
CA CYS A 282 -19.89 8.15 -8.51
C CYS A 282 -19.17 8.64 -9.78
N THR A 283 -17.90 8.26 -9.97
CA THR A 283 -17.11 8.61 -11.16
C THR A 283 -17.73 8.05 -12.45
N ALA A 284 -18.30 6.84 -12.38
CA ALA A 284 -18.99 6.18 -13.49
C ALA A 284 -20.44 6.66 -13.67
N LYS A 285 -20.95 7.54 -12.79
CA LYS A 285 -22.35 7.99 -12.73
C LYS A 285 -23.37 6.83 -12.65
N ASN A 286 -22.99 5.74 -11.99
CA ASN A 286 -23.79 4.53 -11.88
C ASN A 286 -24.85 4.60 -10.75
N CYS A 287 -25.61 5.69 -10.71
CA CYS A 287 -26.50 6.01 -9.57
C CYS A 287 -27.64 5.01 -9.37
N LEU A 288 -28.11 4.36 -10.43
CA LEU A 288 -29.17 3.34 -10.35
C LEU A 288 -28.72 2.08 -9.61
N ASN A 289 -27.42 1.77 -9.63
CA ASN A 289 -26.83 0.63 -8.92
C ASN A 289 -26.12 1.06 -7.61
N CYS A 290 -26.17 2.34 -7.28
CA CYS A 290 -25.60 2.91 -6.06
C CYS A 290 -26.66 2.87 -4.94
N SER A 291 -26.34 2.31 -3.78
CA SER A 291 -27.29 2.24 -2.65
C SER A 291 -27.75 3.62 -2.14
N ILE A 292 -26.91 4.65 -2.27
CA ILE A 292 -27.26 6.04 -1.94
C ILE A 292 -28.14 6.64 -3.05
N GLY A 293 -27.66 6.59 -4.30
CA GLY A 293 -28.32 7.20 -5.46
C GLY A 293 -29.69 6.58 -5.75
N PHE A 294 -29.80 5.26 -5.70
CA PHE A 294 -31.07 4.54 -5.88
C PHE A 294 -32.11 4.96 -4.85
N LYS A 295 -31.72 5.12 -3.58
CA LYS A 295 -32.62 5.56 -2.52
C LYS A 295 -33.11 7.00 -2.74
N ILE A 296 -32.19 7.91 -3.10
CA ILE A 296 -32.55 9.30 -3.43
C ILE A 296 -33.57 9.33 -4.59
N LEU A 297 -33.29 8.63 -5.68
CA LEU A 297 -34.16 8.58 -6.86
C LEU A 297 -35.53 7.95 -6.59
N LYS A 298 -35.61 6.97 -5.67
CA LYS A 298 -36.89 6.36 -5.30
C LYS A 298 -37.75 7.31 -4.48
N GLU A 299 -37.15 8.08 -3.59
CA GLU A 299 -37.86 9.04 -2.73
C GLU A 299 -38.33 10.28 -3.52
N ASP A 300 -37.55 10.75 -4.51
CA ASP A 300 -37.94 11.89 -5.35
C ASP A 300 -39.11 11.56 -6.30
N ASN A 301 -39.29 10.29 -6.69
CA ASN A 301 -40.42 9.85 -7.52
C ASN A 301 -41.75 9.72 -6.74
N HIS A 302 -41.76 10.01 -5.44
CA HIS A 302 -42.96 10.00 -4.58
C HIS A 302 -43.45 11.41 -4.20
N VAL A 303 -43.04 12.45 -4.95
CA VAL A 303 -43.57 13.82 -4.88
C VAL A 303 -44.47 14.10 -6.07
#